data_AF-A0A1A9HR21-F1
#
_entry.id   AF-A0A1A9HR21-F1
#
_cell.length_a   1.000
_cell.length_b   1.000
_cell.length_c   1.000
_cell.angle_alpha   90.00
_cell.angle_beta   90.00
_cell.angle_gamma   90.00
#
_symmetry.space_group_name_H-M   'P 1'
#
loop_
_entity.id
_entity.type
_entity.pdbx_description
1 polymer ?
#
loop_
_entity_poly.entity_id
_entity_poly.type
_entity_poly.pdbx_seq_one_letter_code
_entity_poly.pdbx_strand_id
1 'polypeptide(L)'
;MTPVTADNVARTPEGRVASPCINICKMHEPTALCRGCARTIPEIAGWSKSDDESRIRLLNLLPERRALLIAHGALATEPLPKA
;
A
#
# COMPACT_ATOMS: atom_id res chain seq x y z
N MET A 1 -13.72 -9.72 -1.86
CA MET A 1 -12.74 -8.64 -2.10
C MET A 1 -13.01 -8.10 -3.49
N THR A 2 -13.50 -6.87 -3.61
CA THR A 2 -13.77 -6.26 -4.91
C THR A 2 -12.45 -5.82 -5.55
N PRO A 3 -12.16 -6.19 -6.80
CA PRO A 3 -10.96 -5.69 -7.46
C PRO A 3 -11.04 -4.16 -7.64
N VAL A 4 -9.90 -3.51 -7.42
CA VAL A 4 -9.72 -2.11 -7.79
C VAL A 4 -9.64 -2.04 -9.32
N THR A 5 -10.54 -1.31 -9.96
CA THR A 5 -10.60 -1.12 -11.41
C THR A 5 -10.41 0.36 -11.74
N ALA A 6 -10.20 0.67 -13.02
CA ALA A 6 -10.00 2.06 -13.47
C ALA A 6 -11.19 2.99 -13.13
N ASP A 7 -12.37 2.43 -12.92
CA ASP A 7 -13.62 3.12 -12.60
C ASP A 7 -13.77 3.44 -11.11
N ASN A 8 -13.27 2.58 -10.21
CA ASN A 8 -13.45 2.71 -8.76
C ASN A 8 -12.17 3.11 -8.00
N VAL A 9 -11.07 3.32 -8.71
CA VAL A 9 -9.78 3.71 -8.11
C VAL A 9 -9.80 5.18 -7.68
N ALA A 10 -9.31 5.46 -6.46
CA ALA A 10 -9.12 6.83 -6.01
C ALA A 10 -8.13 7.56 -6.92
N ARG A 11 -8.42 8.82 -7.27
CA ARG A 11 -7.58 9.66 -8.15
C ARG A 11 -7.22 10.99 -7.52
N THR A 12 -6.09 11.57 -7.94
CA THR A 12 -5.70 12.94 -7.60
C THR A 12 -6.50 13.94 -8.44
N PRO A 13 -6.51 15.25 -8.08
CA PRO A 13 -7.14 16.30 -8.89
C PRO A 13 -6.59 16.38 -10.33
N GLU A 14 -5.42 15.81 -10.56
CA GLU A 14 -4.69 15.77 -11.83
C GLU A 14 -5.13 14.58 -12.72
N GLY A 15 -6.11 13.79 -12.26
CA GLY A 15 -6.61 12.60 -12.97
C GLY A 15 -5.75 11.34 -12.86
N ARG A 16 -4.67 11.38 -12.06
CA ARG A 16 -3.75 10.24 -11.83
C ARG A 16 -4.24 9.35 -10.70
N VAL A 17 -3.89 8.06 -10.71
CA VAL A 17 -4.21 7.15 -9.60
C VAL A 17 -3.56 7.62 -8.30
N ALA A 18 -4.38 7.78 -7.25
CA ALA A 18 -3.96 8.26 -5.95
C ALA A 18 -3.08 7.24 -5.22
N SER A 19 -2.09 7.76 -4.49
CA SER A 19 -1.19 6.93 -3.67
C SER A 19 -1.94 6.38 -2.45
N PRO A 20 -1.76 5.09 -2.09
CA PRO A 20 -2.33 4.48 -0.89
C PRO A 20 -1.56 4.87 0.40
N CYS A 21 -0.68 5.88 0.31
CA CYS A 21 0.18 6.30 1.41
C CYS A 21 -0.61 7.06 2.47
N ILE A 22 -0.46 6.64 3.73
CA ILE A 22 -1.06 7.29 4.90
C ILE A 22 -0.03 8.08 5.72
N ASN A 23 1.11 8.44 5.11
CA ASN A 23 2.24 9.12 5.77
C ASN A 23 2.87 8.33 6.94
N ILE A 24 2.68 7.02 6.98
CA ILE A 24 3.39 6.11 7.89
C ILE A 24 4.41 5.32 7.07
N CYS A 25 5.68 5.69 7.20
CA CYS A 25 6.79 4.98 6.56
C CYS A 25 7.57 4.17 7.61
N LYS A 26 7.04 3.00 7.98
CA LYS A 26 7.73 2.02 8.82
C LYS A 26 7.74 0.69 8.10
N MET A 27 8.92 0.13 7.84
CA MET A 27 9.04 -1.16 7.18
C MET A 27 8.89 -2.28 8.21
N HIS A 28 8.19 -3.34 7.82
CA HIS A 28 8.15 -4.60 8.54
C HIS A 28 9.16 -5.54 7.87
N GLU A 29 10.27 -5.81 8.55
CA GLU A 29 11.37 -6.62 8.00
C GLU A 29 10.94 -8.03 7.57
N PRO A 30 10.14 -8.79 8.36
CA PRO A 30 9.76 -10.16 7.97
C PRO A 30 8.94 -10.25 6.69
N THR A 31 8.15 -9.23 6.35
CA THR A 31 7.33 -9.22 5.13
C THR A 31 7.89 -8.31 4.04
N ALA A 32 8.93 -7.52 4.34
CA ALA A 32 9.44 -6.44 3.48
C ALA A 32 8.36 -5.44 3.00
N LEU A 33 7.31 -5.24 3.81
CA LEU A 33 6.18 -4.35 3.49
C LEU A 33 6.15 -3.15 4.43
N CYS A 34 5.73 -1.99 3.91
CA CYS A 34 5.45 -0.82 4.72
C CYS A 34 4.19 -1.05 5.57
N ARG A 35 4.29 -0.89 6.88
CA ARG A 35 3.20 -1.07 7.86
C ARG A 35 2.01 -0.14 7.65
N GLY A 36 2.22 0.99 6.95
CA GLY A 36 1.16 1.95 6.63
C GLY A 36 0.45 1.66 5.30
N CYS A 37 1.21 1.56 4.20
CA CYS A 37 0.64 1.44 2.86
C CYS A 37 0.71 0.04 2.25
N ALA A 38 1.32 -0.94 2.93
CA ALA A 38 1.51 -2.32 2.47
C ALA A 38 2.23 -2.43 1.10
N ARG A 39 3.09 -1.46 0.77
CA ARG A 39 3.97 -1.47 -0.40
C ARG A 39 5.41 -1.79 0.00
N THR A 40 6.18 -2.32 -0.94
CA THR A 40 7.63 -2.52 -0.79
C THR A 40 8.40 -1.22 -1.08
N ILE A 41 9.67 -1.15 -0.68
CA ILE A 41 10.56 -0.01 -0.96
C ILE A 41 10.67 0.31 -2.47
N PRO A 42 10.94 -0.66 -3.38
CA PRO A 42 11.05 -0.34 -4.81
C PRO A 42 9.75 0.21 -5.40
N GLU A 43 8.60 -0.29 -4.94
CA GLU A 43 7.29 0.22 -5.34
C GLU A 43 7.04 1.65 -4.85
N ILE A 44 7.50 1.99 -3.64
CA ILE A 44 7.40 3.35 -3.10
C ILE A 44 8.27 4.31 -3.91
N ALA A 45 9.53 3.92 -4.18
CA ALA A 45 10.48 4.74 -4.94
C ALA A 45 10.06 4.92 -6.41
N GLY A 46 9.45 3.89 -7.01
CA GLY A 46 9.00 3.90 -8.41
C GLY A 46 7.62 4.55 -8.64
N TRP A 47 6.88 4.89 -7.59
CA TRP A 47 5.47 5.29 -7.70
C TRP A 47 5.23 6.48 -8.65
N SER A 48 6.03 7.54 -8.52
CA SER A 48 5.91 8.75 -9.35
C SER A 48 6.15 8.49 -10.84
N LYS A 49 6.89 7.43 -11.17
CA LYS A 49 7.22 7.01 -12.54
C LYS A 49 6.31 5.89 -13.06
N SER A 50 5.43 5.35 -12.23
CA SER A 50 4.53 4.25 -12.63
C SER A 50 3.29 4.79 -13.34
N ASP A 51 2.86 4.12 -14.40
CA ASP A 51 1.60 4.40 -15.09
C ASP A 51 0.37 3.96 -14.30
N ASP A 52 -0.80 4.47 -14.65
CA ASP A 52 -2.04 4.19 -13.92
C ASP A 52 -2.43 2.71 -13.95
N GLU A 53 -2.16 1.98 -15.04
CA GLU A 53 -2.40 0.53 -15.09
C GLU A 53 -1.55 -0.21 -14.04
N SER A 54 -0.25 0.11 -13.98
CA SER A 54 0.69 -0.47 -13.00
C SER A 54 0.29 -0.10 -11.57
N ARG A 55 -0.16 1.13 -11.34
CA ARG A 55 -0.66 1.58 -10.03
C ARG A 55 -1.92 0.82 -9.64
N ILE A 56 -2.89 0.64 -10.54
CA ILE A 56 -4.11 -0.14 -10.27
C ILE A 56 -3.75 -1.59 -9.95
N ARG A 57 -2.87 -2.22 -10.73
CA ARG A 57 -2.38 -3.58 -10.45
C ARG A 57 -1.76 -3.69 -9.06
N LEU A 58 -0.91 -2.72 -8.69
CA LEU A 58 -0.32 -2.67 -7.37
C LEU A 58 -1.38 -2.50 -6.26
N LEU A 59 -2.35 -1.60 -6.45
CA LEU A 59 -3.43 -1.37 -5.50
C LEU A 59 -4.26 -2.64 -5.25
N ASN A 60 -4.44 -3.49 -6.26
CA ASN A 60 -5.11 -4.79 -6.12
C ASN A 60 -4.36 -5.79 -5.23
N LEU A 61 -3.04 -5.67 -5.10
CA LEU A 61 -2.23 -6.53 -4.23
C LEU A 61 -2.30 -6.10 -2.75
N LEU A 62 -2.71 -4.86 -2.47
CA LEU A 62 -2.67 -4.31 -1.12
C LEU A 62 -3.60 -5.00 -0.12
N PRO A 63 -4.83 -5.42 -0.47
CA PRO A 63 -5.70 -6.15 0.47
C PRO A 63 -5.03 -7.41 1.02
N GLU A 64 -4.42 -8.22 0.15
CA GLU A 64 -3.71 -9.44 0.57
C GLU A 64 -2.46 -9.11 1.39
N ARG A 65 -1.67 -8.12 0.96
CA ARG A 65 -0.48 -7.66 1.70
C ARG A 65 -0.83 -7.08 3.08
N ARG A 66 -1.98 -6.40 3.19
CA ARG A 66 -2.51 -5.92 4.47
C ARG A 66 -2.94 -7.09 5.36
N ALA A 67 -3.58 -8.11 4.79
CA ALA A 67 -3.90 -9.33 5.53
C ALA A 67 -2.64 -10.04 6.06
N LEU A 68 -1.56 -10.09 5.27
CA LEU A 68 -0.26 -10.57 5.74
C LEU A 68 0.27 -9.72 6.89
N LEU A 69 0.27 -8.39 6.77
CA LEU A 69 0.68 -7.51 7.88
C LEU A 69 -0.16 -7.72 9.15
N ILE A 70 -1.47 -7.93 9.03
CA ILE A 70 -2.35 -8.25 10.17
C ILE A 70 -1.95 -9.58 10.79
N ALA A 71 -1.74 -10.62 9.98
CA ALA A 71 -1.31 -11.94 10.46
C ALA A 71 0.07 -11.89 11.19
N HIS A 72 0.93 -10.95 10.81
CA HIS A 72 2.21 -10.68 11.46
C HIS A 72 2.12 -9.69 12.65
N GLY A 73 0.93 -9.21 13.04
CA GLY A 73 0.77 -8.19 14.10
C GLY A 73 1.41 -6.83 13.75
N ALA A 74 1.54 -6.56 12.46
CA ALA A 74 2.37 -5.50 11.91
C ALA A 74 1.58 -4.38 11.22
N LEU A 75 0.25 -4.48 11.06
CA LEU A 75 -0.51 -3.38 10.47
C LEU A 75 -0.55 -2.18 11.44
N ALA A 76 -0.42 -0.96 10.92
CA ALA A 76 -0.43 0.27 11.72
C ALA A 76 -1.78 0.59 12.40
N THR A 77 -2.75 -0.33 12.36
CA THR A 77 -4.05 -0.22 13.04
C THR A 77 -3.97 -0.51 14.54
N GLU A 78 -2.83 -1.00 15.03
CA GLU A 78 -2.64 -1.38 16.43
C GLU A 78 -1.45 -0.61 17.03
N PRO A 79 -1.52 -0.11 18.29
CA PRO A 79 -0.37 0.50 18.93
C PRO A 79 0.75 -0.53 19.03
N LEU A 80 1.93 -0.23 18.46
CA LEU A 80 3.14 -1.02 18.69
C LEU A 80 3.26 -1.27 20.21
N PRO A 81 3.49 -2.50 20.68
CA PRO A 81 3.93 -2.69 22.06
C PRO A 81 5.20 -1.83 22.25
N LYS A 82 5.18 -0.97 23.27
CA LYS A 82 6.39 -0.26 23.67
C LYS A 82 7.37 -1.33 24.16
N ALA A 83 8.54 -1.37 23.52
CA ALA A 83 9.69 -2.13 24.02
C ALA A 83 10.09 -1.62 25.40
#